data_AF-A0A6G7ZDN9-F1
#
_entry.id   AF-A0A6G7ZDN9-F1
#
_cell.length_a   1.000
_cell.length_b   1.000
_cell.length_c   1.000
_cell.angle_alpha   90.00
_cell.angle_beta   90.00
_cell.angle_gamma   90.00
#
_symmetry.space_group_name_H-M   'P 1'
#
loop_
_entity.id
_entity.type
_entity.pdbx_description
1 polymer ?
#
loop_
_entity_poly.entity_id
_entity_poly.type
_entity_poly.pdbx_seq_one_letter_code
_entity_poly.pdbx_strand_id
1 'polypeptide(L)'
;MKHKGTGNTSWYNEDGSINYPPNDGAVPGSEKTVTLNTGESVGRYGGIGENSKFVTQSGASSDSLSLPPNTDPSTYQNIKILKPIEGVTQSIVAPWGDSSGGGLQYVLPKPIQWYIINGYME
;
A
#
# COMPACT_ATOMS: atom_id res chain seq x y z
N MET A 1 -12.57 21.83 -19.10
CA MET A 1 -12.79 22.39 -17.75
C MET A 1 -11.66 21.88 -16.86
N LYS A 2 -10.93 22.78 -16.20
CA LYS A 2 -9.73 22.47 -15.41
C LYS A 2 -10.17 22.00 -14.01
N HIS A 3 -9.99 20.72 -13.69
CA HIS A 3 -10.11 20.28 -12.30
C HIS A 3 -8.85 20.72 -11.56
N LYS A 4 -9.03 21.75 -10.74
CA LYS A 4 -8.04 22.35 -9.86
C LYS A 4 -7.95 21.45 -8.60
N GLY A 5 -7.03 20.50 -8.60
CA GLY A 5 -6.62 19.78 -7.38
C GLY A 5 -5.42 20.50 -6.78
N THR A 6 -5.63 21.44 -5.86
CA THR A 6 -4.56 22.13 -5.14
C THR A 6 -4.12 21.34 -3.91
N GLY A 7 -3.76 20.07 -4.10
CA GLY A 7 -3.07 19.28 -3.08
C GLY A 7 -1.58 19.32 -3.39
N ASN A 8 -0.75 19.68 -2.42
CA ASN A 8 0.70 19.68 -2.60
C ASN A 8 1.14 18.25 -2.97
N THR A 9 1.55 18.04 -4.22
CA THR A 9 2.01 16.74 -4.72
C THR A 9 3.46 16.47 -4.36
N SER A 10 4.14 17.37 -3.63
CA SER A 10 5.52 17.15 -3.17
C SER A 10 5.60 15.98 -2.18
N TRP A 11 6.67 15.18 -2.30
CA TRP A 11 7.07 14.15 -1.35
C TRP A 11 7.30 14.68 0.07
N TYR A 12 7.74 15.94 0.18
CA TYR A 12 8.18 16.54 1.42
C TYR A 12 7.43 17.83 1.73
N ASN A 13 7.20 18.06 3.02
CA ASN A 13 6.81 19.34 3.59
C ASN A 13 8.01 20.30 3.62
N GLU A 14 7.77 21.59 3.89
CA GLU A 14 8.84 22.59 4.00
C GLU A 14 9.87 22.27 5.09
N ASP A 15 9.47 21.53 6.13
CA ASP A 15 10.35 21.10 7.23
C ASP A 15 11.15 19.82 6.94
N GLY A 16 11.01 19.26 5.73
CA GLY A 16 11.70 18.02 5.30
C GLY A 16 11.04 16.72 5.76
N SER A 17 9.92 16.77 6.49
CA SER A 17 9.11 15.59 6.79
C SER A 17 8.35 15.10 5.56
N ILE A 18 8.00 13.81 5.53
CA ILE A 18 7.22 13.22 4.43
C ILE A 18 5.78 13.77 4.48
N ASN A 19 5.31 14.30 3.35
CA ASN A 19 3.97 14.86 3.19
C ASN A 19 2.95 13.82 2.72
N TYR A 20 2.68 12.80 3.55
CA TYR A 20 1.81 11.69 3.14
C TYR A 20 0.45 12.16 2.58
N PRO A 21 -0.03 11.56 1.47
CA PRO A 21 -1.30 11.92 0.89
C PRO A 21 -2.46 11.56 1.83
N PRO A 22 -3.60 12.28 1.76
CA PRO A 22 -4.79 11.92 2.53
C PRO A 22 -5.36 10.56 2.08
N ASN A 23 -6.32 10.04 2.84
CA ASN A 23 -7.09 8.83 2.48
C ASN A 23 -6.20 7.60 2.23
N ASP A 24 -5.15 7.42 3.02
CA ASP A 24 -4.17 6.34 2.87
C ASP A 24 -3.55 6.26 1.46
N GLY A 25 -3.48 7.41 0.75
CA GLY A 25 -2.99 7.47 -0.62
C GLY A 25 -3.90 6.78 -1.64
N ALA A 26 -5.17 6.54 -1.32
CA ALA A 26 -6.13 5.96 -2.25
C ALA A 26 -6.81 7.01 -3.14
N VAL A 27 -7.07 6.66 -4.39
CA VAL A 27 -8.00 7.40 -5.27
C VAL A 27 -9.39 7.35 -4.62
N PRO A 28 -9.98 8.50 -4.24
CA PRO A 28 -11.26 8.50 -3.53
C PRO A 28 -12.37 7.78 -4.31
N GLY A 29 -13.05 6.85 -3.66
CA GLY A 29 -14.13 6.05 -4.25
C GLY A 29 -13.65 4.78 -4.97
N SER A 30 -12.35 4.50 -4.97
CA SER A 30 -11.80 3.24 -5.48
C SER A 30 -11.79 2.11 -4.46
N GLU A 31 -12.11 2.42 -3.20
CA GLU A 31 -12.09 1.48 -2.09
C GLU A 31 -13.18 0.42 -2.24
N LYS A 32 -12.81 -0.83 -2.00
CA LYS A 32 -13.76 -1.93 -1.85
C LYS A 32 -13.25 -2.96 -0.86
N THR A 33 -14.17 -3.59 -0.15
CA THR A 33 -13.85 -4.72 0.72
C THR A 33 -13.70 -6.00 -0.12
N VAL A 34 -12.60 -6.71 0.07
CA VAL A 34 -12.29 -7.97 -0.59
C VAL A 34 -11.83 -9.03 0.41
N THR A 35 -11.75 -10.26 -0.06
CA THR A 35 -11.08 -11.36 0.63
C THR A 35 -9.82 -11.72 -0.13
N LEU A 36 -8.68 -11.77 0.56
CA LEU A 36 -7.46 -12.39 0.01
C LEU A 36 -7.55 -13.90 0.24
N ASN A 37 -7.51 -14.69 -0.83
CA ASN A 37 -7.75 -16.12 -0.78
C ASN A 37 -6.47 -16.91 -0.56
N THR A 38 -6.60 -18.13 -0.01
CA THR A 38 -5.48 -19.06 0.11
C THR A 38 -4.82 -19.30 -1.24
N GLY A 39 -3.49 -19.26 -1.27
CA GLY A 39 -2.66 -19.46 -2.46
C GLY A 39 -2.34 -18.17 -3.22
N GLU A 40 -3.04 -17.06 -2.94
CA GLU A 40 -2.67 -15.75 -3.47
C GLU A 40 -1.33 -15.27 -2.89
N SER A 41 -0.69 -14.34 -3.59
CA SER A 41 0.51 -13.65 -3.12
C SER A 41 0.35 -12.15 -3.22
N VAL A 42 0.85 -11.45 -2.20
CA VAL A 42 0.86 -9.99 -2.09
C VAL A 42 2.28 -9.47 -1.91
N GLY A 43 2.56 -8.26 -2.37
CA GLY A 43 3.85 -7.60 -2.21
C GLY A 43 3.89 -6.68 -0.99
N ARG A 44 5.07 -6.49 -0.39
CA ARG A 44 5.32 -5.51 0.68
C ARG A 44 6.68 -4.86 0.48
N TYR A 45 6.72 -3.53 0.48
CA TYR A 45 7.97 -2.76 0.56
C TYR A 45 8.25 -2.33 1.99
N GLY A 46 9.42 -2.64 2.53
CA GLY A 46 9.84 -2.24 3.88
C GLY A 46 9.52 -3.28 4.97
N GLY A 47 9.99 -3.00 6.18
CA GLY A 47 9.92 -3.92 7.32
C GLY A 47 8.50 -4.26 7.76
N ILE A 48 8.36 -5.40 8.45
CA ILE A 48 7.13 -5.86 9.09
C ILE A 48 7.26 -5.60 10.59
N GLY A 49 6.40 -4.74 11.13
CA GLY A 49 6.29 -4.47 12.56
C GLY A 49 4.84 -4.36 13.02
N GLU A 50 4.66 -3.92 14.27
CA GLU A 50 3.37 -3.91 14.98
C GLU A 50 2.26 -3.10 14.28
N ASN A 51 2.62 -2.17 13.38
CA ASN A 51 1.68 -1.31 12.65
C ASN A 51 1.66 -1.55 11.14
N SER A 52 2.46 -2.49 10.61
CA SER A 52 2.54 -2.74 9.17
C SER A 52 1.29 -3.43 8.67
N LYS A 53 0.36 -2.70 8.05
CA LYS A 53 -0.93 -3.22 7.54
C LYS A 53 -1.09 -3.18 6.02
N PHE A 54 -0.20 -2.49 5.33
CA PHE A 54 -0.28 -2.30 3.88
C PHE A 54 0.47 -3.40 3.14
N VAL A 55 -0.24 -4.09 2.26
CA VAL A 55 0.32 -4.97 1.23
C VAL A 55 -0.18 -4.52 -0.13
N THR A 56 0.41 -5.04 -1.20
CA THR A 56 0.21 -4.57 -2.58
C THR A 56 -0.04 -5.77 -3.49
N GLN A 57 -0.45 -5.51 -4.72
CA GLN A 57 -0.43 -6.58 -5.72
C GLN A 57 1.00 -7.11 -5.87
N SER A 58 1.16 -8.44 -5.90
CA SER A 58 2.48 -9.03 -6.12
C SER A 58 3.09 -8.52 -7.44
N GLY A 59 4.34 -8.07 -7.38
CA GLY A 59 5.09 -7.50 -8.49
C GLY A 59 4.80 -6.01 -8.77
N ALA A 60 4.00 -5.32 -7.95
CA ALA A 60 3.79 -3.89 -8.08
C ALA A 60 5.12 -3.13 -7.94
N SER A 61 5.35 -2.13 -8.80
CA SER A 61 6.54 -1.27 -8.76
C SER A 61 6.37 -0.16 -7.72
N SER A 62 7.48 0.41 -7.24
CA SER A 62 7.42 1.58 -6.34
C SER A 62 6.70 2.77 -6.98
N ASP A 63 6.83 2.95 -8.31
CA ASP A 63 6.17 4.00 -9.07
C ASP A 63 4.64 3.86 -9.08
N SER A 64 4.12 2.64 -9.29
CA SER A 64 2.67 2.41 -9.29
C SER A 64 2.06 2.52 -7.89
N LEU A 65 2.89 2.44 -6.86
CA LEU A 65 2.52 2.54 -5.46
C LEU A 65 2.78 3.91 -4.85
N SER A 66 3.26 4.87 -5.65
CA SER A 66 3.61 6.23 -5.21
C SER A 66 4.39 6.23 -3.89
N LEU A 67 5.38 5.35 -3.79
CA LEU A 67 6.20 5.23 -2.59
C LEU A 67 7.25 6.35 -2.54
N PRO A 68 7.54 6.91 -1.35
CA PRO A 68 8.58 7.93 -1.18
C PRO A 68 9.90 7.57 -1.86
N PRO A 69 10.67 8.54 -2.39
CA PRO A 69 11.90 8.29 -3.15
C PRO A 69 13.02 7.67 -2.32
N ASN A 70 12.92 7.72 -0.99
CA ASN A 70 13.82 7.04 -0.06
C ASN A 70 13.39 5.60 0.26
N THR A 71 12.36 5.07 -0.41
CA THR A 71 11.98 3.66 -0.30
C THR A 71 13.05 2.79 -0.93
N ASP A 72 13.66 1.92 -0.14
CA ASP A 72 14.65 0.95 -0.61
C ASP A 72 13.96 -0.20 -1.36
N PRO A 73 14.15 -0.35 -2.69
CA PRO A 73 13.52 -1.42 -3.46
C PRO A 73 13.99 -2.81 -3.05
N SER A 74 15.17 -2.95 -2.43
CA SER A 74 15.70 -4.24 -1.96
C SER A 74 14.88 -4.84 -0.81
N THR A 75 14.05 -4.02 -0.17
CA THR A 75 13.13 -4.45 0.90
C THR A 75 11.81 -5.02 0.40
N TYR A 76 11.64 -5.14 -0.93
CA TYR A 76 10.47 -5.78 -1.51
C TYR A 76 10.45 -7.28 -1.15
N GLN A 77 9.31 -7.73 -0.64
CA GLN A 77 9.05 -9.13 -0.34
C GLN A 77 7.67 -9.55 -0.85
N ASN A 78 7.58 -10.77 -1.37
CA ASN A 78 6.31 -11.43 -1.64
C ASN A 78 5.91 -12.24 -0.41
N ILE A 79 4.65 -12.11 -0.01
CA ILE A 79 4.05 -12.82 1.11
C ILE A 79 2.94 -13.68 0.54
N LYS A 80 2.89 -14.95 0.94
CA LYS A 80 1.86 -15.90 0.49
C LYS A 80 0.72 -15.96 1.49
N ILE A 81 -0.51 -15.99 1.00
CA ILE A 81 -1.71 -16.15 1.80
C ILE A 81 -1.97 -17.63 2.03
N LEU A 82 -1.95 -18.06 3.29
CA LEU A 82 -2.14 -19.45 3.70
C LEU A 82 -3.59 -19.76 4.08
N LYS A 83 -4.31 -18.76 4.59
CA LYS A 83 -5.72 -18.84 4.99
C LYS A 83 -6.46 -17.60 4.48
N PRO A 84 -7.76 -17.69 4.14
CA PRO A 84 -8.49 -16.52 3.67
C PRO A 84 -8.44 -15.37 4.69
N ILE A 85 -8.25 -14.15 4.20
CA ILE A 85 -8.26 -12.93 5.00
C ILE A 85 -9.41 -12.07 4.49
N GLU A 86 -10.48 -12.04 5.25
CA GLU A 86 -11.67 -11.23 4.97
C GLU A 86 -11.49 -9.79 5.46
N GLY A 87 -12.35 -8.89 4.99
CA GLY A 87 -12.37 -7.50 5.46
C GLY A 87 -11.19 -6.66 4.98
N VAL A 88 -10.46 -7.11 3.96
CA VAL A 88 -9.32 -6.37 3.40
C VAL A 88 -9.85 -5.21 2.58
N THR A 89 -9.34 -4.01 2.82
CA THR A 89 -9.69 -2.84 2.00
C THR A 89 -8.73 -2.77 0.82
N GLN A 90 -9.22 -3.04 -0.38
CA GLN A 90 -8.48 -2.81 -1.62
C GLN A 90 -8.77 -1.40 -2.14
N SER A 91 -7.76 -0.69 -2.64
CA SER A 91 -7.94 0.59 -3.35
C SER A 91 -6.89 0.79 -4.45
N ILE A 92 -7.16 1.75 -5.34
CA ILE A 92 -6.20 2.23 -6.34
C ILE A 92 -5.33 3.30 -5.69
N VAL A 93 -4.02 3.20 -5.82
CA VAL A 93 -3.09 4.21 -5.32
C VAL A 93 -3.19 5.48 -6.16
N ALA A 94 -3.39 6.63 -5.53
CA ALA A 94 -3.42 7.93 -6.19
C ALA A 94 -2.01 8.36 -6.61
N PRO A 95 -1.85 9.08 -7.74
CA PRO A 95 -0.59 9.71 -8.08
C PRO A 95 -0.14 10.65 -6.96
N TRP A 96 1.14 10.59 -6.61
CA TRP A 96 1.74 11.44 -5.58
C TRP A 96 3.25 11.57 -5.82
N GLY A 97 3.81 12.73 -5.50
CA GLY A 97 5.18 13.04 -5.91
C GLY A 97 5.32 13.17 -7.43
N ASP A 98 6.39 12.56 -7.93
CA ASP A 98 6.64 12.35 -9.35
C ASP A 98 6.16 10.97 -9.83
N SER A 99 5.49 10.21 -8.95
CA SER A 99 5.06 8.84 -9.25
C SER A 99 3.68 8.78 -9.88
N SER A 100 3.53 7.85 -10.83
CA SER A 100 2.30 7.71 -11.63
C SER A 100 1.11 7.15 -10.83
N GLY A 101 1.35 6.37 -9.78
CA GLY A 101 0.30 5.68 -9.03
C GLY A 101 -0.43 4.63 -9.89
N GLY A 102 -1.69 4.38 -9.57
CA GLY A 102 -2.55 3.46 -10.33
C GLY A 102 -2.40 1.98 -9.99
N GLY A 103 -1.43 1.61 -9.15
CA GLY A 103 -1.30 0.26 -8.60
C GLY A 103 -2.38 -0.07 -7.57
N LEU A 104 -2.48 -1.35 -7.21
CA LEU A 104 -3.38 -1.80 -6.15
C LEU A 104 -2.66 -1.88 -4.81
N GLN A 105 -3.28 -1.27 -3.80
CA GLN A 105 -2.93 -1.46 -2.39
C GLN A 105 -4.05 -2.18 -1.65
N TYR A 106 -3.68 -2.83 -0.56
CA TYR A 106 -4.55 -3.58 0.32
C TYR A 106 -4.22 -3.24 1.77
N VAL A 107 -5.21 -2.75 2.52
CA VAL A 107 -5.10 -2.51 3.95
C VAL A 107 -5.73 -3.68 4.69
N LEU A 108 -4.90 -4.39 5.45
CA LEU A 108 -5.32 -5.55 6.22
C LEU A 108 -6.02 -5.12 7.53
N PRO A 109 -7.03 -5.86 8.01
CA PRO A 109 -7.68 -5.59 9.30
C PRO A 109 -6.72 -5.62 10.50
N LYS A 110 -5.69 -6.45 10.43
CA LYS A 110 -4.65 -6.61 11.47
C LYS A 110 -3.25 -6.38 10.88
N PRO A 111 -2.23 -6.14 11.72
CA PRO A 111 -0.85 -6.05 11.24
C PRO A 111 -0.40 -7.36 10.56
N ILE A 112 0.44 -7.26 9.54
CA ILE A 112 1.05 -8.40 8.82
C ILE A 112 1.69 -9.38 9.82
N GLN A 113 2.38 -8.86 10.84
CA GLN A 113 3.00 -9.67 11.89
C GLN A 113 1.99 -10.57 12.62
N TRP A 114 0.76 -10.09 12.86
CA TRP A 114 -0.29 -10.90 13.46
C TRP A 114 -0.65 -12.09 12.56
N TYR A 115 -0.78 -11.85 11.25
CA TYR A 115 -1.12 -12.91 10.29
C TYR A 115 0.00 -13.94 10.14
N ILE A 116 1.27 -13.52 10.19
CA ILE A 116 2.42 -14.44 10.19
C ILE A 116 2.39 -15.32 11.46
N ILE A 117 2.29 -14.70 12.64
CA ILE A 117 2.27 -15.42 13.94
C ILE A 117 1.10 -16.41 14.01
N ASN A 118 -0.05 -16.08 13.41
CA ASN A 118 -1.25 -16.93 13.44
C ASN A 118 -1.36 -17.87 12.22
N GLY A 119 -0.31 -17.95 11.38
CA GLY A 119 -0.23 -18.89 10.26
C GLY A 119 -1.24 -18.61 9.13
N TYR A 120 -1.53 -17.34 8.89
CA TYR A 120 -2.30 -16.87 7.72
C TYR A 120 -1.38 -16.40 6.58
N MET A 121 -0.11 -16.10 6.88
CA MET A 121 0.88 -15.58 5.94
C MET A 121 2.25 -16.24 6.15
N GLU A 122 3.02 -16.39 5.07
CA GLU A 122 4.44 -16.78 5.07
C GLU A 122 5.25 -15.98 4.04
#